data_AF-A0A5M9I011-F1
#
_entry.id   AF-A0A5M9I011-F1
#
_cell.length_a   1.000
_cell.length_b   1.000
_cell.length_c   1.000
_cell.angle_alpha   90.00
_cell.angle_beta   90.00
_cell.angle_gamma   90.00
#
_symmetry.space_group_name_H-M   'P 1'
#
loop_
_entity.id
_entity.type
_entity.pdbx_description
1 polymer ?
#
loop_
_entity_poly.entity_id
_entity_poly.type
_entity_poly.pdbx_seq_one_letter_code
_entity_poly.pdbx_strand_id
1 'polypeptide(L)'
;MMIIAGIFGAVLMTAFGTYYFQNKKRKRKNALLCKALATSVPGFLLAGSLCGERYLQLADRIDVCLQPAYAFTLLAILFYLAADVLLECRFIWGAVCFSIGHICMASGFLLSGESVLHLGENGPFAVDTGLLGLTLAFCAVFAAAACSALHCYFYSLQKKKLFYPMLAYLLILSMMAALAVTAGVRAGFGGSGGISAAKGMIPAAGGLCFAVSDVLLGRNRLGKHRSVVCGALVLLLYYAAVYLFAMRLWI
;
A
#
# COMPACT_ATOMS: atom_id res chain seq x y z
N MET A 1 -7.50 6.09 22.55
CA MET A 1 -8.11 4.76 22.27
C MET A 1 -7.63 4.14 20.96
N MET A 2 -7.45 4.92 19.88
CA MET A 2 -7.09 4.37 18.56
C MET A 2 -5.67 3.80 18.45
N ILE A 3 -4.69 4.28 19.22
CA ILE A 3 -3.34 3.69 19.29
C ILE A 3 -3.40 2.26 19.84
N ILE A 4 -4.22 2.00 20.86
CA ILE A 4 -4.40 0.66 21.46
C ILE A 4 -5.10 -0.28 20.46
N ALA A 5 -6.14 0.22 19.77
CA ALA A 5 -6.80 -0.52 18.69
C ALA A 5 -5.84 -0.82 17.52
N GLY A 6 -4.95 0.12 17.21
CA GLY A 6 -3.86 -0.05 16.26
C GLY A 6 -2.91 -1.17 16.66
N ILE A 7 -2.37 -1.14 17.88
CA ILE A 7 -1.46 -2.18 18.40
C ILE A 7 -2.14 -3.55 18.38
N PHE A 8 -3.40 -3.63 18.82
CA PHE A 8 -4.19 -4.86 18.78
C PHE A 8 -4.38 -5.37 17.35
N GLY A 9 -4.64 -4.48 16.39
CA GLY A 9 -4.70 -4.82 14.97
C GLY A 9 -3.39 -5.38 14.43
N ALA A 10 -2.25 -4.78 14.79
CA ALA A 10 -0.94 -5.27 14.38
C ALA A 10 -0.64 -6.67 14.94
N VAL A 11 -1.03 -6.93 16.19
CA VAL A 11 -0.92 -8.27 16.82
C VAL A 11 -1.81 -9.29 16.09
N LEU A 12 -3.06 -8.93 15.78
CA LEU A 12 -3.99 -9.78 15.01
C LEU A 12 -3.45 -10.10 13.60
N MET A 13 -2.93 -9.11 12.89
CA MET A 13 -2.32 -9.32 11.56
C MET A 13 -1.14 -10.28 11.64
N THR A 14 -0.28 -10.11 12.66
CA THR A 14 0.89 -10.96 12.86
C THR A 14 0.47 -12.40 13.20
N ALA A 15 -0.55 -12.57 14.05
CA ALA A 15 -1.10 -13.88 14.40
C ALA A 15 -1.70 -14.59 13.18
N PHE A 16 -2.54 -13.91 12.40
CA PHE A 16 -3.15 -14.48 11.19
C PHE A 16 -2.12 -14.77 10.09
N GLY A 17 -1.12 -13.90 9.91
CA GLY A 17 -0.02 -14.09 8.97
C GLY A 17 0.85 -15.30 9.34
N THR A 18 1.16 -15.45 10.63
CA THR A 18 1.92 -16.60 11.14
C THR A 18 1.14 -17.90 10.95
N TYR A 19 -0.16 -17.89 11.27
CA TYR A 19 -1.02 -19.05 11.07
C TYR A 19 -1.16 -19.44 9.59
N TYR A 20 -1.29 -18.46 8.69
CA TYR A 20 -1.26 -18.72 7.24
C TYR A 20 0.02 -19.42 6.83
N PHE A 21 1.18 -18.93 7.25
CA PHE A 21 2.47 -19.48 6.84
C PHE A 21 2.67 -20.92 7.32
N GLN A 22 2.30 -21.20 8.56
CA GLN A 22 2.38 -22.54 9.15
C GLN A 22 1.43 -23.54 8.47
N ASN A 23 0.21 -23.13 8.14
CA ASN A 23 -0.84 -24.04 7.64
C ASN A 23 -1.03 -24.03 6.12
N LYS A 24 -0.26 -23.24 5.37
CA LYS A 24 -0.38 -23.11 3.90
C LYS A 24 -0.33 -24.44 3.15
N LYS A 25 0.47 -25.41 3.63
CA LYS A 25 0.61 -26.74 3.00
C LYS A 25 -0.48 -27.74 3.41
N ARG A 26 -1.10 -27.56 4.58
CA ARG A 26 -1.98 -28.58 5.20
C ARG A 26 -3.46 -28.26 5.05
N LYS A 27 -3.86 -26.98 5.15
CA LYS A 27 -5.26 -26.52 5.07
C LYS A 27 -5.38 -25.27 4.20
N ARG A 28 -5.24 -25.44 2.88
CA ARG A 28 -5.17 -24.34 1.90
C ARG A 28 -6.34 -23.34 2.01
N LYS A 29 -7.59 -23.80 2.15
CA LYS A 29 -8.77 -22.91 2.27
C LYS A 29 -8.73 -22.05 3.54
N ASN A 30 -8.45 -22.66 4.69
CA ASN A 30 -8.41 -21.94 5.97
C ASN A 30 -7.20 -21.01 6.08
N ALA A 31 -6.07 -21.41 5.49
CA ALA A 31 -4.91 -20.54 5.38
C ALA A 31 -5.23 -19.30 4.52
N LEU A 32 -5.89 -19.47 3.37
CA LEU A 32 -6.32 -18.35 2.52
C LEU A 32 -7.29 -17.41 3.24
N LEU A 33 -8.24 -17.96 4.00
CA LEU A 33 -9.12 -17.14 4.84
C LEU A 33 -8.33 -16.34 5.88
N CYS A 34 -7.34 -16.94 6.55
CA CYS A 34 -6.51 -16.21 7.51
C CYS A 34 -5.66 -15.13 6.83
N LYS A 35 -5.16 -15.41 5.62
CA LYS A 35 -4.43 -14.43 4.82
C LYS A 35 -5.30 -13.21 4.48
N ALA A 36 -6.55 -13.48 4.09
CA ALA A 36 -7.54 -12.45 3.81
C ALA A 36 -7.93 -11.68 5.08
N LEU A 37 -8.20 -12.40 6.18
CA LEU A 37 -8.54 -11.78 7.47
C LEU A 37 -7.43 -10.84 7.95
N ALA A 38 -6.15 -11.22 7.82
CA ALA A 38 -5.03 -10.33 8.13
C ALA A 38 -5.12 -9.01 7.35
N THR A 39 -5.37 -9.06 6.05
CA THR A 39 -5.51 -7.87 5.19
C THR A 39 -6.78 -7.06 5.50
N SER A 40 -7.82 -7.68 6.04
CA SER A 40 -9.06 -7.00 6.43
C SER A 40 -8.94 -6.17 7.71
N VAL A 41 -8.02 -6.52 8.62
CA VAL A 41 -7.81 -5.82 9.90
C VAL A 41 -7.60 -4.31 9.72
N PRO A 42 -6.67 -3.84 8.86
CA PRO A 42 -6.52 -2.40 8.62
C PRO A 42 -7.76 -1.79 7.97
N GLY A 43 -8.48 -2.52 7.12
CA GLY A 43 -9.77 -2.04 6.57
C GLY A 43 -10.83 -1.82 7.65
N PHE A 44 -10.95 -2.75 8.60
CA PHE A 44 -11.88 -2.62 9.72
C PHE A 44 -11.51 -1.50 10.69
N LEU A 45 -10.20 -1.31 10.97
CA LEU A 45 -9.74 -0.20 11.79
C LEU A 45 -10.02 1.15 11.12
N LEU A 46 -9.85 1.25 9.80
CA LEU A 46 -10.15 2.45 9.02
C LEU A 46 -11.66 2.73 8.93
N ALA A 47 -12.48 1.69 8.79
CA ALA A 47 -13.94 1.82 8.82
C ALA A 47 -14.44 2.19 10.23
N GLY A 48 -13.83 1.63 11.27
CA GLY A 48 -14.12 1.93 12.67
C GLY A 48 -13.75 3.37 13.04
N SER A 49 -12.62 3.88 12.55
CA SER A 49 -12.24 5.29 12.75
C SER A 49 -13.22 6.24 12.09
N LEU A 50 -13.65 5.95 10.85
CA LEU A 50 -14.70 6.73 10.17
C LEU A 50 -16.04 6.73 10.91
N CYS A 51 -16.43 5.59 11.49
CA CYS A 51 -17.70 5.48 12.22
C CYS A 51 -17.65 6.20 13.58
N GLY A 52 -16.51 6.14 14.27
CA GLY A 52 -16.27 6.89 15.51
C GLY A 52 -16.18 8.40 15.29
N GLU A 53 -15.46 8.83 14.25
CA GLU A 53 -15.38 10.23 13.81
C GLU A 53 -16.74 10.76 13.37
N ARG A 54 -17.56 10.00 12.61
CA ARG A 54 -18.94 10.40 12.26
C ARG A 54 -19.84 10.65 13.46
N TYR A 55 -19.60 9.95 14.58
CA TYR A 55 -20.34 10.16 15.82
C TYR A 55 -19.96 11.47 16.52
N LEU A 56 -18.71 11.92 16.34
CA LEU A 56 -18.19 13.19 16.86
C LEU A 56 -18.46 14.36 15.89
N GLN A 57 -18.49 14.10 14.59
CA GLN A 57 -18.66 15.06 13.48
C GLN A 57 -20.11 15.45 13.18
N LEU A 58 -21.10 14.93 13.90
CA LEU A 58 -22.42 15.57 13.91
C LEU A 58 -22.35 17.00 14.52
N ALA A 59 -21.22 17.36 15.14
CA ALA A 59 -20.97 18.66 15.75
C ALA A 59 -20.02 19.58 14.96
N ASP A 60 -19.24 19.11 13.97
CA ASP A 60 -18.38 20.00 13.20
C ASP A 60 -18.11 19.54 11.76
N ARG A 61 -18.11 20.51 10.86
CA ARG A 61 -18.21 20.37 9.40
C ARG A 61 -16.87 19.91 8.82
N ILE A 62 -16.51 18.63 9.03
CA ILE A 62 -15.25 18.09 8.51
C ILE A 62 -15.26 17.99 6.98
N ASP A 63 -14.13 18.45 6.45
CA ASP A 63 -13.78 18.83 5.10
C ASP A 63 -14.12 17.78 4.01
N VAL A 64 -14.79 18.23 2.94
CA VAL A 64 -15.32 17.41 1.84
C VAL A 64 -14.21 16.62 1.10
N CYS A 65 -12.95 17.00 1.26
CA CYS A 65 -11.78 16.36 0.66
C CYS A 65 -11.26 15.12 1.40
N LEU A 66 -11.52 14.96 2.71
CA LEU A 66 -10.97 13.83 3.47
C LEU A 66 -11.78 12.54 3.21
N GLN A 67 -13.09 12.66 3.06
CA GLN A 67 -14.01 11.55 2.80
C GLN A 67 -13.67 10.70 1.55
N PRO A 68 -13.32 11.28 0.38
CA PRO A 68 -12.92 10.48 -0.77
C PRO A 68 -11.57 9.77 -0.56
N ALA A 69 -10.59 10.38 0.13
CA ALA A 69 -9.29 9.74 0.42
C ALA A 69 -9.45 8.46 1.26
N TYR A 70 -10.34 8.51 2.25
CA TYR A 70 -10.74 7.35 3.05
C TYR A 70 -11.46 6.28 2.21
N ALA A 71 -12.39 6.68 1.35
CA ALA A 71 -13.12 5.75 0.48
C ALA A 71 -12.19 5.01 -0.50
N PHE A 72 -11.27 5.73 -1.15
CA PHE A 72 -10.30 5.15 -2.08
C PHE A 72 -9.28 4.26 -1.37
N THR A 73 -8.86 4.62 -0.15
CA THR A 73 -7.95 3.78 0.66
C THR A 73 -8.65 2.50 1.14
N LEU A 74 -9.92 2.57 1.57
CA LEU A 74 -10.74 1.39 1.88
C LEU A 74 -10.93 0.51 0.64
N LEU A 75 -11.26 1.12 -0.49
CA LEU A 75 -11.43 0.39 -1.75
C LEU A 75 -10.14 -0.31 -2.17
N ALA A 76 -8.98 0.35 -1.99
CA ALA A 76 -7.68 -0.27 -2.22
C ALA A 76 -7.46 -1.49 -1.33
N ILE A 77 -7.76 -1.40 -0.03
CA ILE A 77 -7.65 -2.52 0.91
C ILE A 77 -8.59 -3.68 0.51
N LEU A 78 -9.80 -3.40 0.02
CA LEU A 78 -10.71 -4.43 -0.49
C LEU A 78 -10.15 -5.13 -1.74
N PHE A 79 -9.54 -4.37 -2.66
CA PHE A 79 -8.85 -4.96 -3.81
C PHE A 79 -7.62 -5.77 -3.40
N TYR A 80 -6.87 -5.33 -2.40
CA TYR A 80 -5.74 -6.08 -1.83
C TYR A 80 -6.19 -7.37 -1.14
N LEU A 81 -7.30 -7.33 -0.40
CA LEU A 81 -7.95 -8.49 0.19
C LEU A 81 -8.35 -9.52 -0.87
N ALA A 82 -9.00 -9.05 -1.94
CA ALA A 82 -9.40 -9.90 -3.06
C ALA A 82 -8.17 -10.45 -3.81
N ALA A 83 -7.14 -9.63 -4.02
CA ALA A 83 -5.88 -10.01 -4.64
C ALA A 83 -5.15 -11.10 -3.83
N ASP A 84 -5.19 -11.05 -2.50
CA ASP A 84 -4.54 -12.03 -1.64
C ASP A 84 -5.06 -13.46 -1.83
N VAL A 85 -6.35 -13.58 -2.13
CA VAL A 85 -7.01 -14.86 -2.46
C VAL A 85 -6.79 -15.19 -3.95
N LEU A 86 -6.97 -14.22 -4.84
CA LEU A 86 -6.88 -14.43 -6.29
C LEU A 86 -5.46 -14.79 -6.74
N LEU A 87 -4.40 -14.23 -6.15
CA LEU A 87 -3.00 -14.54 -6.49
C LEU A 87 -2.59 -16.00 -6.21
N GLU A 88 -3.37 -16.71 -5.39
CA GLU A 88 -3.21 -18.13 -5.06
C GLU A 88 -4.16 -19.02 -5.88
N CYS A 89 -5.27 -18.48 -6.38
CA CYS A 89 -6.24 -19.19 -7.22
C CYS A 89 -5.94 -19.04 -8.72
N ARG A 90 -5.92 -17.81 -9.22
CA ARG A 90 -5.65 -17.43 -10.61
C ARG A 90 -4.75 -16.20 -10.65
N PHE A 91 -3.47 -16.44 -10.89
CA PHE A 91 -2.43 -15.42 -10.80
C PHE A 91 -2.72 -14.15 -11.63
N ILE A 92 -3.20 -14.29 -12.88
CA ILE A 92 -3.48 -13.15 -13.76
C ILE A 92 -4.59 -12.26 -13.17
N TRP A 93 -5.70 -12.85 -12.74
CA TRP A 93 -6.80 -12.11 -12.10
C TRP A 93 -6.36 -11.46 -10.79
N GLY A 94 -5.52 -12.15 -10.01
CA GLY A 94 -4.91 -11.59 -8.81
C GLY A 94 -4.03 -10.38 -9.11
N ALA A 95 -3.19 -10.45 -10.14
CA ALA A 95 -2.33 -9.33 -10.55
C ALA A 95 -3.13 -8.12 -11.04
N VAL A 96 -4.21 -8.34 -11.81
CA VAL A 96 -5.12 -7.27 -12.25
C VAL A 96 -5.79 -6.61 -11.05
N CYS A 97 -6.36 -7.42 -10.15
CA CYS A 97 -7.01 -6.95 -8.93
C CYS A 97 -6.05 -6.15 -8.04
N PHE A 98 -4.81 -6.64 -7.90
CA PHE A 98 -3.75 -5.96 -7.15
C PHE A 98 -3.34 -4.63 -7.78
N SER A 99 -3.24 -4.57 -9.11
CA SER A 99 -2.93 -3.33 -9.85
C SER A 99 -4.02 -2.27 -9.67
N ILE A 100 -5.30 -2.69 -9.70
CA ILE A 100 -6.43 -1.79 -9.43
C ILE A 100 -6.36 -1.26 -8.00
N GLY A 101 -5.97 -2.12 -7.04
CA GLY A 101 -5.69 -1.70 -5.67
C GLY A 101 -4.64 -0.59 -5.58
N HIS A 102 -3.54 -0.69 -6.32
CA HIS A 102 -2.50 0.35 -6.37
C HIS A 102 -3.01 1.67 -6.93
N ILE A 103 -3.83 1.61 -8.00
CA ILE A 103 -4.46 2.81 -8.58
C ILE A 103 -5.39 3.47 -7.56
N CYS A 104 -6.19 2.67 -6.84
CA CYS A 104 -7.07 3.17 -5.79
C CYS A 104 -6.25 3.79 -4.64
N MET A 105 -5.17 3.15 -4.22
CA MET A 105 -4.30 3.65 -3.14
C MET A 105 -3.61 4.95 -3.55
N ALA A 106 -3.07 5.02 -4.76
CA ALA A 106 -2.49 6.23 -5.34
C ALA A 106 -3.52 7.37 -5.42
N SER A 107 -4.76 7.06 -5.82
CA SER A 107 -5.86 8.02 -5.83
C SER A 107 -6.18 8.52 -4.42
N GLY A 108 -6.14 7.64 -3.42
CA GLY A 108 -6.24 8.01 -2.01
C GLY A 108 -5.13 8.97 -1.56
N PHE A 109 -3.88 8.75 -1.97
CA PHE A 109 -2.76 9.67 -1.71
C PHE A 109 -2.91 11.04 -2.40
N LEU A 110 -3.43 11.07 -3.62
CA LEU A 110 -3.68 12.32 -4.36
C LEU A 110 -4.82 13.13 -3.74
N LEU A 111 -5.93 12.46 -3.41
CA LEU A 111 -7.13 13.12 -2.88
C LEU A 111 -6.98 13.55 -1.42
N SER A 112 -6.07 12.93 -0.66
CA SER A 112 -5.79 13.33 0.73
C SER A 112 -5.15 14.72 0.85
N GLY A 113 -4.69 15.32 -0.26
CA GLY A 113 -4.02 16.63 -0.23
C GLY A 113 -2.61 16.62 0.39
N GLU A 114 -2.12 15.45 0.79
CA GLU A 114 -0.83 15.24 1.47
C GLU A 114 0.35 15.12 0.48
N SER A 115 0.06 14.85 -0.79
CA SER A 115 1.08 14.50 -1.78
C SER A 115 1.35 15.67 -2.75
N VAL A 116 0.87 15.56 -3.99
CA VAL A 116 1.13 16.49 -5.10
C VAL A 116 0.08 17.60 -5.21
N LEU A 117 -1.15 17.28 -4.78
CA LEU A 117 -2.27 18.20 -4.79
C LEU A 117 -2.36 18.86 -3.42
N HIS A 118 -2.48 20.18 -3.38
CA HIS A 118 -2.84 20.91 -2.16
C HIS A 118 -4.12 21.68 -2.40
N LEU A 119 -4.94 21.77 -1.37
CA LEU A 119 -6.15 22.58 -1.43
C LEU A 119 -5.71 24.05 -1.46
N GLY A 120 -5.91 24.71 -2.61
CA GLY A 120 -5.69 26.15 -2.71
C GLY A 120 -6.73 26.87 -1.85
N GLU A 121 -6.32 27.97 -1.23
CA GLU A 121 -7.15 28.83 -0.36
C GLU A 121 -8.49 29.27 -0.99
N ASN A 122 -8.62 29.15 -2.33
CA ASN A 122 -9.80 29.56 -3.11
C ASN A 122 -10.52 28.41 -3.85
N GLY A 123 -10.29 27.13 -3.49
CA GLY A 123 -11.15 26.02 -3.90
C GLY A 123 -10.70 25.10 -5.06
N PRO A 124 -9.78 25.44 -5.99
CA PRO A 124 -9.21 24.43 -6.89
C PRO A 124 -7.98 23.75 -6.27
N PHE A 125 -7.80 22.46 -6.57
CA PHE A 125 -6.56 21.74 -6.25
C PHE A 125 -5.39 22.39 -7.00
N ALA A 126 -4.44 22.95 -6.24
CA ALA A 126 -3.19 23.46 -6.79
C ALA A 126 -2.17 22.32 -6.84
N VAL A 127 -1.49 22.17 -7.98
CA VAL A 127 -0.39 21.22 -8.15
C VAL A 127 0.89 21.92 -7.73
N ASP A 128 1.54 21.42 -6.67
CA ASP A 128 2.88 21.89 -6.34
C ASP A 128 3.87 21.27 -7.32
N THR A 129 4.42 22.11 -8.20
CA THR A 129 5.33 21.67 -9.27
C THR A 129 6.62 21.08 -8.70
N GLY A 130 7.04 21.52 -7.50
CA GLY A 130 8.19 20.97 -6.79
C GLY A 130 7.94 19.57 -6.26
N LEU A 131 6.79 19.32 -5.61
CA LEU A 131 6.41 17.98 -5.14
C LEU A 131 6.08 17.03 -6.30
N LEU A 132 5.52 17.53 -7.41
CA LEU A 132 5.35 16.74 -8.62
C LEU A 132 6.71 16.28 -9.18
N GLY A 133 7.67 17.21 -9.29
CA GLY A 133 9.04 16.89 -9.70
C GLY A 133 9.71 15.87 -8.79
N LEU A 134 9.55 16.02 -7.47
CA LEU A 134 10.07 15.08 -6.48
C LEU A 134 9.41 13.69 -6.59
N THR A 135 8.08 13.64 -6.78
CA THR A 135 7.35 12.39 -7.00
C THR A 135 7.85 11.68 -8.25
N LEU A 136 8.05 12.41 -9.35
CA LEU A 136 8.56 11.85 -10.59
C LEU A 136 10.00 11.34 -10.44
N ALA A 137 10.85 12.06 -9.70
CA ALA A 137 12.21 11.62 -9.38
C ALA A 137 12.20 10.31 -8.57
N PHE A 138 11.40 10.22 -7.49
CA PHE A 138 11.27 8.99 -6.73
C PHE A 138 10.67 7.84 -7.55
N CYS A 139 9.69 8.14 -8.41
CA CYS A 139 9.10 7.15 -9.32
C CYS A 139 10.16 6.60 -10.28
N ALA A 140 11.00 7.46 -10.87
CA ALA A 140 12.10 7.04 -11.72
C ALA A 140 13.13 6.17 -10.97
N VAL A 141 13.46 6.54 -9.73
CA VAL A 141 14.38 5.75 -8.87
C VAL A 141 13.78 4.38 -8.55
N PHE A 142 12.52 4.30 -8.13
CA PHE A 142 11.86 3.03 -7.83
C PHE A 142 11.70 2.15 -9.08
N ALA A 143 11.34 2.75 -10.21
CA ALA A 143 11.24 2.04 -11.48
C ALA A 143 12.61 1.51 -11.93
N ALA A 144 13.66 2.33 -11.85
CA ALA A 144 15.03 1.92 -12.20
C ALA A 144 15.53 0.81 -11.25
N ALA A 145 15.30 0.95 -9.95
CA ALA A 145 15.66 -0.06 -8.96
C ALA A 145 14.94 -1.40 -9.23
N ALA A 146 13.62 -1.36 -9.47
CA ALA A 146 12.85 -2.55 -9.81
C ALA A 146 13.29 -3.18 -11.13
N CYS A 147 13.54 -2.36 -12.16
CA CYS A 147 14.05 -2.81 -13.45
C CYS A 147 15.44 -3.46 -13.33
N SER A 148 16.35 -2.87 -12.56
CA SER A 148 17.68 -3.45 -12.33
C SER A 148 17.61 -4.78 -11.58
N ALA A 149 16.77 -4.87 -10.54
CA ALA A 149 16.58 -6.09 -9.77
C ALA A 149 15.95 -7.24 -10.60
N LEU A 150 15.16 -6.88 -11.62
CA LEU A 150 14.45 -7.82 -12.49
C LEU A 150 15.10 -8.01 -13.87
N HIS A 151 16.20 -7.31 -14.15
CA HIS A 151 16.86 -7.28 -15.45
C HIS A 151 17.23 -8.68 -15.97
N CYS A 152 17.69 -9.55 -15.08
CA CYS A 152 18.04 -10.93 -15.40
C CYS A 152 16.86 -11.77 -15.95
N TYR A 153 15.62 -11.35 -15.68
CA TYR A 153 14.41 -12.06 -16.10
C TYR A 153 13.76 -11.46 -17.36
N PHE A 154 14.22 -10.29 -17.82
CA PHE A 154 13.64 -9.59 -18.97
C PHE A 154 13.69 -10.42 -20.25
N TYR A 155 14.81 -11.08 -20.51
CA TYR A 155 14.96 -11.94 -21.69
C TYR A 155 13.97 -13.12 -21.70
N SER A 156 13.69 -13.71 -20.53
CA SER A 156 12.70 -14.78 -20.41
C SER A 156 11.26 -14.29 -20.52
N LEU A 157 10.98 -13.04 -20.16
CA LEU A 157 9.65 -12.43 -20.18
C LEU A 157 9.30 -11.85 -21.55
N GLN A 158 10.28 -11.30 -22.27
CA GLN A 158 10.14 -10.85 -23.65
C GLN A 158 9.72 -11.99 -24.58
N LYS A 159 10.32 -13.18 -24.42
CA LYS A 159 9.92 -14.39 -25.18
C LYS A 159 8.46 -14.80 -24.98
N LYS A 160 7.85 -14.43 -23.85
CA LYS A 160 6.46 -14.77 -23.50
C LYS A 160 5.47 -13.62 -23.74
N LYS A 161 5.90 -12.51 -24.36
CA LYS A 161 5.10 -11.26 -24.55
C LYS A 161 4.53 -10.66 -23.26
N LEU A 162 5.06 -11.04 -22.09
CA LEU A 162 4.62 -10.57 -20.77
C LEU A 162 5.43 -9.38 -20.24
N PHE A 163 6.31 -8.81 -21.08
CA PHE A 163 7.16 -7.68 -20.72
C PHE A 163 6.37 -6.39 -20.49
N TYR A 164 5.48 -6.03 -21.42
CA TYR A 164 4.64 -4.83 -21.32
C TYR A 164 3.72 -4.81 -20.08
N PRO A 165 2.95 -5.88 -19.76
CA PRO A 165 2.12 -5.85 -18.55
C PRO A 165 2.95 -5.80 -17.26
N MET A 166 4.14 -6.40 -17.25
CA MET A 166 5.06 -6.29 -16.11
C MET A 166 5.58 -4.86 -15.95
N LEU A 167 5.99 -4.21 -17.03
CA LEU A 167 6.49 -2.84 -17.00
C LEU A 167 5.39 -1.86 -16.55
N ALA A 168 4.18 -2.02 -17.09
CA ALA A 168 3.02 -1.22 -16.68
C ALA A 168 2.71 -1.39 -15.19
N TYR A 169 2.75 -2.63 -14.70
CA TYR A 169 2.57 -2.92 -13.28
C TYR A 169 3.65 -2.27 -12.40
N LEU A 170 4.93 -2.40 -12.79
CA LEU A 170 6.04 -1.77 -12.08
C LEU A 170 5.93 -0.25 -12.04
N LEU A 171 5.44 0.36 -13.12
CA LEU A 171 5.24 1.81 -13.19
C LEU A 171 4.11 2.26 -12.26
N ILE A 172 2.98 1.56 -12.24
CA ILE A 172 1.87 1.84 -11.32
C ILE A 172 2.34 1.73 -9.86
N LEU A 173 3.08 0.65 -9.55
CA LEU A 173 3.67 0.42 -8.23
C LEU A 173 4.65 1.54 -7.84
N SER A 174 5.57 1.89 -8.74
CA SER A 174 6.58 2.93 -8.50
C SER A 174 5.94 4.30 -8.28
N MET A 175 4.87 4.60 -9.01
CA MET A 175 4.10 5.82 -8.83
C MET A 175 3.40 5.85 -7.46
N MET A 176 2.75 4.75 -7.05
CA MET A 176 2.13 4.67 -5.73
C MET A 176 3.16 4.83 -4.60
N ALA A 177 4.30 4.14 -4.69
CA ALA A 177 5.37 4.24 -3.71
C ALA A 177 5.98 5.66 -3.66
N ALA A 178 6.17 6.30 -4.81
CA ALA A 178 6.66 7.66 -4.91
C ALA A 178 5.68 8.67 -4.29
N LEU A 179 4.37 8.51 -4.51
CA LEU A 179 3.35 9.34 -3.87
C LEU A 179 3.38 9.18 -2.36
N ALA A 180 3.52 7.95 -1.85
CA ALA A 180 3.59 7.68 -0.43
C ALA A 180 4.85 8.28 0.25
N VAL A 181 6.00 8.17 -0.41
CA VAL A 181 7.26 8.80 0.06
C VAL A 181 7.16 10.31 0.02
N THR A 182 6.61 10.87 -1.05
CA THR A 182 6.45 12.32 -1.20
C THR A 182 5.49 12.88 -0.15
N ALA A 183 4.37 12.19 0.12
CA ALA A 183 3.46 12.53 1.20
C ALA A 183 4.18 12.56 2.56
N GLY A 184 5.02 11.56 2.81
CA GLY A 184 5.77 11.51 4.06
C GLY A 184 6.87 12.55 4.20
N VAL A 185 7.56 12.88 3.09
CA VAL A 185 8.53 13.98 3.04
C VAL A 185 7.84 15.31 3.33
N ARG A 186 6.69 15.58 2.69
CA ARG A 186 5.93 16.82 2.95
C ARG A 186 5.55 16.95 4.42
N ALA A 187 4.98 15.89 5.00
CA ALA A 187 4.58 15.88 6.41
C ALA A 187 5.78 15.97 7.37
N GLY A 188 6.93 15.39 7.01
CA GLY A 188 8.16 15.44 7.80
C GLY A 188 8.87 16.80 7.79
N PHE A 189 8.90 17.50 6.65
CA PHE A 189 9.55 18.81 6.51
C PHE A 189 8.62 19.99 6.82
N GLY A 190 7.30 19.83 6.70
CA GLY A 190 6.30 20.88 6.98
C GLY A 190 5.86 20.98 8.45
N GLY A 191 6.13 19.97 9.28
CA GLY A 191 5.72 19.93 10.69
C GLY A 191 6.82 20.38 11.64
N SER A 192 6.76 21.63 12.13
CA SER A 192 7.57 22.09 13.27
C SER A 192 7.18 21.37 14.56
N GLY A 193 7.65 20.14 14.76
CA GLY A 193 7.48 19.38 16.01
C GLY A 193 7.77 17.89 15.86
N GLY A 194 8.59 17.33 16.75
CA GLY A 194 9.10 15.94 16.67
C GLY A 194 8.05 14.82 16.62
N ILE A 195 6.81 15.08 17.04
CA ILE A 195 5.69 14.11 16.96
C ILE A 195 4.99 14.16 15.59
N SER A 196 4.90 15.33 14.95
CA SER A 196 4.36 15.47 13.59
C SER A 196 5.31 14.90 12.53
N ALA A 197 6.62 15.00 12.74
CA ALA A 197 7.61 14.37 11.88
C ALA A 197 7.49 12.83 11.85
N ALA A 198 7.28 12.21 13.02
CA ALA A 198 7.08 10.77 13.12
C ALA A 198 5.79 10.30 12.40
N LYS A 199 4.72 11.10 12.45
CA LYS A 199 3.48 10.84 11.68
C LYS A 199 3.72 10.91 10.18
N GLY A 200 4.52 11.86 9.71
CA GLY A 200 4.91 11.97 8.29
C GLY A 200 5.72 10.78 7.78
N MET A 201 6.53 10.14 8.63
CA MET A 201 7.34 8.99 8.19
C MET A 201 6.51 7.72 7.93
N ILE A 202 5.27 7.63 8.44
CA ILE A 202 4.39 6.45 8.32
C ILE A 202 4.09 6.10 6.86
N PRO A 203 3.54 7.00 6.01
CA PRO A 203 3.29 6.69 4.60
C PRO A 203 4.57 6.40 3.82
N ALA A 204 5.68 7.09 4.11
CA ALA A 204 6.96 6.85 3.44
C ALA A 204 7.52 5.45 3.75
N ALA A 205 7.47 5.03 5.02
CA ALA A 205 7.85 3.69 5.44
C ALA A 205 6.95 2.62 4.80
N GLY A 206 5.64 2.89 4.71
CA GLY A 206 4.68 2.04 4.01
C GLY A 206 5.03 1.87 2.54
N GLY A 207 5.29 2.97 1.83
CA GLY A 207 5.68 2.98 0.41
C GLY A 207 6.94 2.17 0.15
N LEU A 208 7.96 2.34 1.00
CA LEU A 208 9.22 1.60 0.88
C LEU A 208 9.04 0.10 1.17
N CYS A 209 8.33 -0.26 2.25
CA CYS A 209 8.04 -1.66 2.56
C CYS A 209 7.27 -2.34 1.42
N PHE A 210 6.32 -1.63 0.82
CA PHE A 210 5.52 -2.13 -0.29
C PHE A 210 6.38 -2.37 -1.54
N ALA A 211 7.22 -1.40 -1.93
CA ALA A 211 8.10 -1.51 -3.08
C ALA A 211 9.09 -2.68 -2.93
N VAL A 212 9.68 -2.85 -1.75
CA VAL A 212 10.60 -3.97 -1.46
C VAL A 212 9.87 -5.31 -1.51
N SER A 213 8.67 -5.38 -0.92
CA SER A 213 7.82 -6.58 -0.96
C SER A 213 7.55 -7.04 -2.39
N ASP A 214 7.17 -6.13 -3.29
CA ASP A 214 6.81 -6.48 -4.67
C ASP A 214 8.03 -6.85 -5.53
N VAL A 215 9.19 -6.22 -5.33
CA VAL A 215 10.45 -6.63 -5.98
C VAL A 215 10.84 -8.05 -5.53
N LEU A 216 10.72 -8.35 -4.24
CA LEU A 216 10.98 -9.69 -3.69
C LEU A 216 9.97 -10.71 -4.20
N LEU A 217 8.68 -10.36 -4.31
CA LEU A 217 7.64 -11.21 -4.89
C LEU A 217 7.94 -11.55 -6.34
N GLY A 218 8.34 -10.54 -7.14
CA GLY A 218 8.76 -10.71 -8.53
C GLY A 218 9.95 -11.66 -8.64
N ARG A 219 11.00 -11.43 -7.85
CA ARG A 219 12.20 -12.28 -7.83
C ARG A 219 11.90 -13.71 -7.39
N ASN A 220 11.06 -13.91 -6.37
CA ASN A 220 10.71 -15.24 -5.86
C ASN A 220 9.81 -16.03 -6.81
N ARG A 221 8.96 -15.36 -7.61
CA ARG A 221 8.09 -16.02 -8.60
C ARG A 221 8.77 -16.27 -9.94
N LEU A 222 9.69 -15.40 -10.36
CA LEU A 222 10.44 -15.52 -11.61
C LEU A 222 11.72 -16.36 -11.44
N GLY A 223 12.22 -16.47 -10.21
CA GLY A 223 13.36 -17.31 -9.86
C GLY A 223 13.11 -18.81 -10.06
N LYS A 224 14.17 -19.54 -10.45
CA LYS A 224 14.14 -20.99 -10.69
C LYS A 224 13.82 -21.80 -9.41
N HIS A 225 14.13 -21.25 -8.24
CA HIS A 225 13.82 -21.83 -6.93
C HIS A 225 12.96 -20.88 -6.10
N ARG A 226 11.79 -21.37 -5.67
CA ARG A 226 10.91 -20.63 -4.75
C ARG A 226 11.47 -20.75 -3.33
N SER A 227 11.94 -19.64 -2.78
CA SER A 227 12.38 -19.56 -1.39
C SER A 227 11.18 -19.33 -0.47
N VAL A 228 11.08 -20.18 0.55
CA VAL A 228 10.04 -20.12 1.59
C VAL A 228 10.26 -18.89 2.48
N VAL A 229 11.53 -18.54 2.77
CA VAL A 229 11.91 -17.36 3.57
C VAL A 229 11.59 -16.07 2.82
N CYS A 230 11.89 -16.01 1.52
CA CYS A 230 11.55 -14.84 0.70
C CYS A 230 10.03 -14.66 0.63
N GLY A 231 9.26 -15.75 0.56
CA GLY A 231 7.80 -15.69 0.65
C GLY A 231 7.26 -15.16 1.98
N ALA A 232 7.93 -15.47 3.10
CA ALA A 232 7.57 -14.94 4.43
C ALA A 232 7.86 -13.45 4.54
N LEU A 233 9.04 -13.02 4.07
CA LEU A 233 9.45 -11.61 4.08
C LEU A 233 8.53 -10.73 3.24
N VAL A 234 8.15 -11.21 2.04
CA VAL A 234 7.15 -10.54 1.20
C VAL A 234 5.84 -10.34 1.97
N LEU A 235 5.34 -11.40 2.62
CA LEU A 235 4.07 -11.32 3.36
C LEU A 235 4.15 -10.31 4.52
N LEU A 236 5.25 -10.31 5.26
CA LEU A 236 5.48 -9.42 6.39
C LEU A 236 5.58 -7.96 5.96
N LEU A 237 6.39 -7.68 4.93
CA LEU A 237 6.57 -6.32 4.39
C LEU A 237 5.28 -5.77 3.78
N TYR A 238 4.54 -6.61 3.06
CA TYR A 238 3.23 -6.25 2.51
C TYR A 238 2.22 -5.91 3.60
N TYR A 239 2.09 -6.74 4.63
CA TYR A 239 1.18 -6.47 5.74
C TYR A 239 1.57 -5.22 6.53
N ALA A 240 2.86 -5.02 6.78
CA ALA A 240 3.36 -3.79 7.37
C ALA A 240 2.97 -2.57 6.52
N ALA A 241 3.16 -2.64 5.21
CA ALA A 241 2.85 -1.54 4.31
C ALA A 241 1.35 -1.21 4.26
N VAL A 242 0.46 -2.20 4.11
CA VAL A 242 -0.99 -1.99 4.10
C VAL A 242 -1.46 -1.42 5.43
N TYR A 243 -0.90 -1.88 6.55
CA TYR A 243 -1.18 -1.34 7.87
C TYR A 243 -0.73 0.12 8.00
N LEU A 244 0.49 0.46 7.58
CA LEU A 244 1.01 1.83 7.60
C LEU A 244 0.19 2.78 6.70
N PHE A 245 -0.26 2.32 5.53
CA PHE A 245 -1.13 3.10 4.65
C PHE A 245 -2.52 3.38 5.22
N ALA A 246 -3.05 2.50 6.05
CA ALA A 246 -4.31 2.74 6.75
C ALA A 246 -4.09 3.61 8.00
N MET A 247 -2.98 3.37 8.71
CA MET A 247 -2.58 4.11 9.90
C MET A 247 -2.39 5.60 9.66
N ARG A 248 -1.91 5.99 8.47
CA ARG A 248 -1.75 7.42 8.12
C ARG A 248 -3.04 8.23 8.24
N LEU A 249 -4.20 7.61 8.00
CA LEU A 249 -5.47 8.32 7.97
C LEU A 249 -6.08 8.48 9.35
N TRP A 250 -5.83 7.54 10.27
CA TRP A 250 -6.55 7.45 11.54
C TRP A 250 -5.74 7.92 12.76
N ILE A 251 -4.50 8.40 12.57
CA ILE A 251 -3.59 8.76 13.67
C ILE A 251 -3.37 10.25 13.82
#